data_AF-A0A1J6JN89-F1
#
_entry.id   AF-A0A1J6JN89-F1
#
_cell.length_a   1.000
_cell.length_b   1.000
_cell.length_c   1.000
_cell.angle_alpha   90.00
_cell.angle_beta   90.00
_cell.angle_gamma   90.00
#
_symmetry.space_group_name_H-M   'P 1'
#
loop_
_entity.id
_entity.type
_entity.pdbx_description
1 polymer ?
#
loop_
_entity_poly.entity_id
_entity_poly.type
_entity_poly.pdbx_seq_one_letter_code
_entity_poly.pdbx_strand_id
1 'polypeptide(L)'
;MGAFRIALESVFNRIHMKPLEYTSFGKPNPFVFQAAGAILRNIRLACQTEDLSGDIDAIHAFRTLYMIGDNPFVDIKGARQAGHPWFSILTRTGVFKERGNHAEFPADLVVDTVEEAVDFILKRESS
;
A
#
# COMPACT_ATOMS: atom_id res chain seq x y z
N MET A 1 -3.30 -9.80 -7.56
CA MET A 1 -4.49 -10.54 -8.06
C MET A 1 -4.02 -11.81 -8.73
N GLY A 2 -4.24 -12.94 -8.06
CA GLY A 2 -3.45 -14.16 -8.23
C GLY A 2 -3.95 -15.11 -9.32
N ALA A 3 -3.14 -16.14 -9.54
CA ALA A 3 -3.34 -17.18 -10.55
C ALA A 3 -4.75 -17.78 -10.57
N PHE A 4 -5.41 -17.91 -9.41
CA PHE A 4 -6.78 -18.43 -9.32
C PHE A 4 -7.80 -17.61 -10.13
N ARG A 5 -7.75 -16.27 -10.05
CA ARG A 5 -8.67 -15.40 -10.80
C ARG A 5 -8.50 -15.62 -12.30
N ILE A 6 -7.25 -15.66 -12.77
CA ILE A 6 -6.91 -15.85 -14.17
C ILE A 6 -7.36 -17.23 -14.64
N ALA A 7 -7.12 -18.28 -13.84
CA ALA A 7 -7.56 -19.63 -14.15
C ALA A 7 -9.09 -19.72 -14.25
N LEU A 8 -9.82 -19.15 -13.28
CA LEU A 8 -11.28 -19.11 -13.26
C LEU A 8 -11.83 -18.35 -14.47
N GLU A 9 -11.32 -17.16 -14.75
CA GLU A 9 -11.70 -16.34 -15.90
C GLU A 9 -11.43 -17.08 -17.22
N SER A 10 -10.29 -17.76 -17.33
CA SER A 10 -9.94 -18.54 -18.53
C SER A 10 -10.89 -19.70 -18.77
N VAL A 11 -11.28 -20.42 -17.71
CA VAL A 11 -12.24 -21.53 -17.82
C VAL A 11 -13.63 -20.99 -18.15
N PHE A 12 -14.09 -19.96 -17.45
CA PHE A 12 -15.43 -19.36 -17.64
C PHE A 12 -15.60 -18.81 -19.06
N ASN A 13 -14.65 -18.02 -19.55
CA ASN A 13 -14.71 -17.39 -20.87
C ASN A 13 -14.63 -18.42 -22.01
N ARG A 14 -14.13 -19.63 -21.74
CA ARG A 14 -14.08 -20.71 -22.74
C ARG A 14 -15.41 -21.43 -22.90
N ILE A 15 -16.24 -21.48 -21.86
CA ILE A 15 -17.52 -22.21 -21.86
C ILE A 15 -18.73 -21.31 -22.03
N HIS A 16 -18.60 -20.00 -21.82
CA HIS A 16 -19.68 -19.02 -21.96
C HIS A 16 -19.39 -18.02 -23.09
N MET A 17 -20.45 -17.58 -23.77
CA MET A 17 -20.36 -16.57 -24.83
C MET A 17 -20.14 -15.14 -24.32
N LYS A 18 -20.44 -14.90 -23.04
CA LYS A 18 -20.20 -13.61 -22.37
C LYS A 18 -18.99 -13.77 -21.43
N PRO A 19 -18.09 -12.78 -21.38
CA PRO A 19 -16.95 -12.83 -20.47
C PRO A 19 -17.41 -12.78 -19.01
N LEU A 20 -16.56 -13.29 -18.11
CA LEU A 20 -16.79 -13.21 -16.67
C LEU A 20 -16.81 -11.75 -16.22
N GLU A 21 -17.97 -11.28 -15.77
CA GLU A 21 -18.09 -10.01 -15.06
C GLU A 21 -17.80 -10.24 -13.57
N TYR A 22 -16.83 -9.51 -13.03
CA TYR A 22 -16.47 -9.60 -11.62
C TYR A 22 -15.96 -8.26 -11.10
N THR A 23 -16.11 -8.07 -9.78
CA THR A 23 -15.50 -6.96 -9.06
C THR A 23 -14.36 -7.49 -8.21
N SER A 24 -13.23 -6.79 -8.22
CA SER A 24 -12.02 -7.23 -7.54
C SER A 24 -11.64 -6.21 -6.46
N PHE A 25 -11.49 -6.69 -5.23
CA PHE A 25 -11.05 -5.88 -4.10
C PHE A 25 -9.63 -6.28 -3.69
N GLY A 26 -8.82 -5.28 -3.35
CA GLY A 26 -7.42 -5.48 -3.00
C GLY A 26 -6.50 -4.50 -3.73
N LYS A 27 -5.26 -4.43 -3.27
CA LYS A 27 -4.19 -3.70 -3.95
C LYS A 27 -4.06 -4.19 -5.40
N PRO A 28 -3.78 -3.30 -6.37
CA PRO A 28 -3.40 -1.89 -6.22
C PRO A 28 -4.58 -0.90 -6.18
N ASN A 29 -5.83 -1.35 -5.99
CA ASN A 29 -6.99 -0.43 -6.04
C ASN A 29 -6.88 0.71 -4.99
N PRO A 30 -6.96 1.99 -5.39
CA PRO A 30 -6.84 3.14 -4.49
C PRO A 30 -7.84 3.14 -3.34
N PHE A 31 -9.03 2.56 -3.54
CA PHE A 31 -10.05 2.43 -2.48
C PHE A 31 -9.52 1.70 -1.24
N VAL A 32 -8.64 0.71 -1.43
CA VAL A 32 -8.04 -0.04 -0.32
C VAL A 32 -7.11 0.83 0.51
N PHE A 33 -6.37 1.74 -0.13
CA PHE A 33 -5.49 2.68 0.56
C PHE A 33 -6.31 3.76 1.27
N GLN A 34 -7.39 4.26 0.67
CA GLN A 34 -8.30 5.19 1.34
C GLN A 34 -8.93 4.57 2.59
N ALA A 35 -9.42 3.32 2.48
CA ALA A 35 -9.98 2.57 3.59
C ALA A 35 -8.94 2.30 4.68
N ALA A 36 -7.73 1.87 4.31
CA ALA A 36 -6.63 1.66 5.26
C ALA A 36 -6.26 2.96 5.99
N GLY A 37 -6.16 4.08 5.27
CA GLY A 37 -5.90 5.38 5.86
C GLY A 37 -6.98 5.81 6.86
N ALA A 38 -8.27 5.55 6.56
CA ALA A 38 -9.37 5.82 7.47
C ALA A 38 -9.31 4.96 8.74
N ILE A 39 -9.01 3.66 8.60
CA ILE A 39 -8.85 2.75 9.74
C ILE A 39 -7.69 3.21 10.63
N LEU A 40 -6.54 3.55 10.05
CA LEU A 40 -5.39 4.04 10.81
C LEU A 40 -5.72 5.35 11.56
N ARG A 41 -6.50 6.26 10.96
CA ARG A 41 -6.93 7.48 11.65
C ARG A 41 -7.81 7.16 12.85
N ASN A 42 -8.74 6.23 12.70
CA ASN A 42 -9.60 5.81 13.81
C ASN A 42 -8.80 5.13 14.94
N ILE A 43 -7.80 4.32 14.61
CA ILE A 43 -6.90 3.71 15.60
C ILE A 43 -6.11 4.80 16.35
N ARG A 44 -5.57 5.79 15.62
CA ARG A 44 -4.87 6.93 16.20
C ARG A 44 -5.77 7.70 17.19
N LEU A 45 -7.00 8.00 16.79
CA LEU A 45 -8.00 8.66 17.65
C LEU A 45 -8.31 7.86 18.91
N ALA A 46 -8.49 6.55 18.78
CA ALA A 46 -8.76 5.69 19.92
C ALA A 46 -7.59 5.61 20.92
N CYS A 47 -6.36 5.80 20.45
CA CYS A 47 -5.16 5.82 21.30
C CYS A 47 -4.85 7.21 21.91
N GLN A 48 -5.42 8.29 21.37
CA GLN A 48 -5.18 9.66 21.82
C GLN A 48 -6.41 10.17 22.58
N THR A 49 -6.61 9.70 23.81
CA THR A 49 -7.76 10.07 24.65
C THR A 49 -7.57 11.35 25.47
N GLU A 50 -6.40 11.98 25.46
CA GLU A 50 -6.12 13.17 26.27
C GLU A 50 -5.35 14.23 25.46
N ASP A 51 -5.89 15.45 25.49
CA ASP A 51 -5.36 16.69 24.94
C ASP A 51 -5.36 16.85 23.40
N LEU A 52 -6.24 17.75 22.90
CA LEU A 52 -5.82 19.03 22.31
C LEU A 52 -7.01 19.82 21.73
N SER A 53 -7.18 21.02 22.27
CA SER A 53 -8.05 22.12 21.82
C SER A 53 -7.40 22.89 20.66
N GLY A 54 -7.32 22.25 19.50
CA GLY A 54 -6.87 22.87 18.24
C GLY A 54 -7.53 22.19 17.05
N ASP A 55 -7.46 22.81 15.88
CA ASP A 55 -8.16 22.41 14.65
C ASP A 55 -8.10 20.89 14.39
N ILE A 56 -9.19 20.21 14.73
CA ILE A 56 -9.27 18.76 14.97
C ILE A 56 -8.87 17.97 13.72
N ASP A 57 -9.20 18.48 12.53
CA ASP A 57 -8.94 17.79 11.27
C ASP A 57 -7.44 17.81 10.86
N ALA A 58 -6.68 18.84 11.24
CA ALA A 58 -5.25 18.92 10.92
C ALA A 58 -4.38 18.12 11.90
N ILE A 59 -4.78 18.05 13.17
CA ILE A 59 -4.04 17.35 14.24
C ILE A 59 -4.13 15.82 14.09
N HIS A 60 -5.21 15.31 13.49
CA HIS A 60 -5.44 13.86 13.32
C HIS A 60 -5.04 13.30 11.95
N ALA A 61 -4.54 14.14 11.04
CA ALA A 61 -4.04 13.69 9.75
C ALA A 61 -2.59 13.18 9.87
N PHE A 62 -2.34 11.96 9.40
CA PHE A 62 -0.96 11.45 9.31
C PHE A 62 -0.15 12.29 8.33
N ARG A 63 1.01 12.77 8.76
CA ARG A 63 1.98 13.44 7.87
C ARG A 63 2.53 12.50 6.79
N THR A 64 2.80 11.25 7.19
CA THR A 64 3.32 10.20 6.30
C THR A 64 2.69 8.86 6.68
N LEU A 65 2.26 8.08 5.70
CA LEU A 65 1.86 6.68 5.84
C LEU A 65 2.80 5.80 5.02
N TYR A 66 3.50 4.87 5.69
CA TYR A 66 4.48 4.02 5.02
C TYR A 66 3.84 2.73 4.50
N MET A 67 3.80 2.57 3.17
CA MET A 67 3.46 1.31 2.53
C MET A 67 4.75 0.52 2.29
N ILE A 68 4.96 -0.54 3.06
CA ILE A 68 6.10 -1.45 2.91
C ILE A 68 5.61 -2.72 2.20
N GLY A 69 6.25 -3.11 1.10
CA GLY A 69 5.87 -4.32 0.36
C GLY A 69 6.94 -4.80 -0.61
N ASP A 70 6.75 -5.98 -1.18
CA ASP A 70 7.71 -6.68 -2.04
C ASP A 70 7.26 -6.75 -3.50
N ASN A 71 6.05 -6.28 -3.82
CA ASN A 71 5.48 -6.39 -5.16
C ASN A 71 5.24 -5.01 -5.82
N PRO A 72 6.03 -4.63 -6.84
CA PRO A 72 5.91 -3.34 -7.52
C PRO A 72 4.53 -3.09 -8.14
N PHE A 73 3.93 -4.12 -8.74
CA PHE A 73 2.64 -4.03 -9.45
C PHE A 73 1.43 -3.92 -8.51
N VAL A 74 1.60 -4.23 -7.24
CA VAL A 74 0.52 -4.33 -6.26
C VAL A 74 0.71 -3.31 -5.15
N ASP A 75 1.84 -3.39 -4.44
CA ASP A 75 2.12 -2.57 -3.27
C ASP A 75 2.52 -1.15 -3.67
N ILE A 76 3.56 -1.05 -4.49
CA ILE A 76 4.17 0.23 -4.86
C ILE A 76 3.26 1.00 -5.80
N LYS A 77 2.73 0.33 -6.83
CA LYS A 77 1.72 0.92 -7.72
C LYS A 77 0.52 1.46 -6.93
N GLY A 78 0.01 0.69 -5.97
CA GLY A 78 -1.13 1.10 -5.16
C GLY A 78 -0.83 2.33 -4.30
N ALA A 79 0.31 2.36 -3.61
CA ALA A 79 0.72 3.50 -2.80
C ALA A 79 0.93 4.76 -3.65
N ARG A 80 1.59 4.64 -4.80
CA ARG A 80 1.79 5.75 -5.74
C ARG A 80 0.47 6.30 -6.27
N GLN A 81 -0.48 5.43 -6.61
CA GLN A 81 -1.80 5.83 -7.08
C GLN A 81 -2.64 6.50 -5.98
N ALA A 82 -2.47 6.07 -4.73
CA ALA A 82 -3.12 6.71 -3.59
C ALA A 82 -2.53 8.11 -3.29
N GLY A 83 -1.26 8.33 -3.61
CA GLY A 83 -0.59 9.63 -3.44
C GLY A 83 -0.41 10.01 -1.97
N HIS A 84 -0.14 11.29 -1.70
CA HIS A 84 0.04 11.79 -0.33
C HIS A 84 -1.16 11.42 0.57
N PRO A 85 -0.96 10.93 1.82
CA PRO A 85 0.32 10.88 2.57
C PRO A 85 1.14 9.59 2.40
N TRP A 86 0.84 8.75 1.41
CA TRP A 86 1.54 7.48 1.25
C TRP A 86 2.98 7.65 0.75
N PHE A 87 3.90 6.98 1.44
CA PHE A 87 5.31 6.82 1.07
C PHE A 87 5.60 5.33 0.88
N SER A 88 6.13 4.96 -0.28
CA SER A 88 6.31 3.57 -0.70
C SER A 88 7.74 3.08 -0.44
N ILE A 89 7.87 1.95 0.27
CA ILE A 89 9.13 1.26 0.51
C ILE A 89 9.05 -0.13 -0.09
N LEU A 90 9.95 -0.43 -1.02
CA LEU A 90 10.04 -1.72 -1.70
C LEU A 90 11.15 -2.59 -1.09
N THR A 91 10.78 -3.76 -0.58
CA THR A 91 11.73 -4.73 -0.01
C THR A 91 12.17 -5.79 -1.03
N ARG A 92 13.31 -6.45 -0.78
CA ARG A 92 13.83 -7.53 -1.64
C ARG A 92 13.62 -8.95 -1.11
N THR A 93 12.88 -9.07 -0.02
CA THR A 93 12.64 -10.35 0.66
C THR A 93 11.62 -11.25 -0.04
N GLY A 94 10.93 -10.76 -1.08
CA GLY A 94 9.80 -11.46 -1.70
C GLY A 94 9.84 -11.48 -3.23
N VAL A 95 8.76 -11.05 -3.87
CA VAL A 95 8.53 -11.08 -5.33
C VAL A 95 9.59 -10.29 -6.08
N PHE A 96 9.95 -9.10 -5.59
CA PHE A 96 10.96 -8.25 -6.20
C PHE A 96 12.38 -8.62 -5.75
N LYS A 97 13.29 -8.82 -6.72
CA LYS A 97 14.69 -9.24 -6.48
C LYS A 97 15.72 -8.52 -7.36
N GLU A 98 15.32 -7.46 -8.06
CA GLU A 98 16.23 -6.69 -8.89
C GLU A 98 17.26 -5.94 -8.04
N ARG A 99 18.38 -5.50 -8.62
CA ARG A 99 19.39 -4.71 -7.87
C ARG A 99 19.02 -3.22 -7.72
N GLY A 100 18.19 -2.71 -8.62
CA GLY A 100 17.77 -1.31 -8.64
C GLY A 100 16.36 -1.11 -8.09
N ASN A 101 15.80 0.06 -8.37
CA ASN A 101 14.38 0.30 -8.24
C ASN A 101 13.65 -0.26 -9.46
N HIS A 102 12.38 -0.65 -9.30
CA HIS A 102 11.62 -1.20 -10.41
C HIS A 102 11.43 -0.15 -11.51
N ALA A 103 11.66 -0.51 -12.77
CA ALA A 103 11.70 0.45 -13.88
C ALA A 103 10.34 1.16 -14.13
N GLU A 104 9.24 0.42 -14.08
CA GLU A 104 7.89 0.98 -14.36
C GLU A 104 7.22 1.60 -13.13
N PHE A 105 7.29 0.91 -11.98
CA PHE A 105 6.73 1.33 -10.69
C PHE A 105 7.83 1.57 -9.65
N PRO A 106 8.62 2.65 -9.76
CA PRO A 106 9.68 2.93 -8.80
C PRO A 106 9.12 3.31 -7.43
N ALA A 107 9.60 2.69 -6.37
CA ALA A 107 9.27 3.08 -5.00
C ALA A 107 10.01 4.36 -4.57
N ASP A 108 9.56 5.00 -3.49
CA ASP A 108 10.26 6.16 -2.92
C ASP A 108 11.57 5.75 -2.23
N LEU A 109 11.60 4.52 -1.68
CA LEU A 109 12.80 3.89 -1.14
C LEU A 109 12.81 2.40 -1.48
N VAL A 110 14.01 1.86 -1.73
CA VAL A 110 14.21 0.42 -1.88
C VAL A 110 15.23 -0.02 -0.83
N VAL A 111 14.91 -1.09 -0.12
CA VAL A 111 15.73 -1.68 0.94
C VAL A 111 15.79 -3.20 0.78
N ASP A 112 16.77 -3.85 1.38
CA ASP A 112 16.88 -5.29 1.26
C ASP A 112 15.87 -6.00 2.17
N THR A 113 15.64 -5.46 3.38
CA THR A 113 14.81 -6.09 4.41
C THR A 113 13.73 -5.17 4.99
N VAL A 114 12.75 -5.77 5.68
CA VAL A 114 11.74 -5.01 6.44
C VAL A 114 12.36 -4.30 7.65
N GLU A 115 13.42 -4.86 8.23
CA GLU A 115 14.16 -4.26 9.34
C GLU A 115 14.77 -2.92 8.91
N GLU A 116 15.46 -2.89 7.77
CA GLU A 116 15.99 -1.65 7.19
C GLU A 116 14.90 -0.61 6.89
N ALA A 117 13.72 -1.04 6.44
CA ALA A 117 12.59 -0.14 6.22
C ALA A 117 12.16 0.52 7.54
N VAL A 118 12.03 -0.27 8.62
CA VAL A 118 11.63 0.22 9.94
C VAL A 118 12.71 1.14 10.52
N ASP A 119 13.98 0.77 10.44
CA ASP A 119 15.11 1.59 10.88
C ASP A 119 15.15 2.94 10.16
N PHE A 120 14.92 2.95 8.85
CA PHE A 120 14.81 4.17 8.08
C PHE A 120 13.66 5.06 8.57
N ILE A 121 12.47 4.48 8.77
CA ILE A 121 11.28 5.22 9.24
C ILE A 121 11.55 5.84 10.60
N LEU A 122 12.07 5.07 11.55
CA LEU A 122 12.37 5.56 12.89
C LEU A 122 13.39 6.69 12.86
N LYS A 123 14.47 6.57 12.08
CA LYS A 123 15.48 7.63 11.94
C LYS A 123 14.90 8.90 11.31
N ARG A 124 14.06 8.76 10.28
CA ARG A 124 13.46 9.88 9.56
C ARG A 124 12.42 10.63 10.38
N GLU A 125 11.60 9.93 11.15
CA GLU A 125 10.52 10.53 11.95
C GLU A 125 10.98 10.94 13.37
N SER A 126 12.17 10.54 13.82
CA SER A 126 12.78 11.01 15.08
C SER A 126 13.52 12.36 14.96
N SER A 127 13.57 12.93 13.76
CA SER A 127 14.21 14.24 13.47
C SER A 127 13.17 15.34 13.38
#